data_AF-A0A1Y2CUI1-F1
#
_entry.id   AF-A0A1Y2CUI1-F1
#
_cell.length_a   1.000
_cell.length_b   1.000
_cell.length_c   1.000
_cell.angle_alpha   90.00
_cell.angle_beta   90.00
_cell.angle_gamma   90.00
#
_symmetry.space_group_name_H-M   'P 1'
#
loop_
_entity.id
_entity.type
_entity.pdbx_description
1 polymer ?
#
loop_
_entity_poly.entity_id
_entity_poly.type
_entity_poly.pdbx_seq_one_letter_code
_entity_poly.pdbx_strand_id
1 'polypeptide(L)'
;MTSLHEALNQTTADVLIDNLNQPNPNNSFAIGFSNGFDTTKDTLFLLTATFKRNDWRADRRGYFGRHIAQIKLQEQDNEFHCVETTKCRQIVWVIVEDSSEIDTELLSLLKCSKINFVYFAYGPTKSFGNSQKNAMMQYVVELTRAFNFHGIMHPLDDDGYALAQGFHLCYNVKKFALLPIVGLGHIHDGLMEFVAEEDGKKKIHAYGGRKYPMDFNAMVFHSSIFDKLGKSATRFWPHDAWGGESEFADTHLRSPQDIEILCNKCMILFYNAKILPQHPIYEC
;
A
#
# COMPACT_ATOMS: atom_id res chain seq x y z
N MET A 1 21.54 -4.99 -30.13
CA MET A 1 21.75 -4.78 -28.69
C MET A 1 20.38 -4.60 -28.07
N THR A 2 19.77 -5.73 -27.69
CA THR A 2 18.47 -5.81 -27.02
C THR A 2 18.68 -5.43 -25.56
N SER A 3 17.86 -4.52 -25.04
CA SER A 3 18.05 -3.93 -23.71
C SER A 3 17.72 -4.94 -22.61
N LEU A 4 18.39 -4.81 -21.46
CA LEU A 4 18.19 -5.59 -20.23
C LEU A 4 16.76 -5.45 -19.63
N HIS A 5 15.85 -4.77 -20.34
CA HIS A 5 14.44 -4.57 -20.00
C HIS A 5 13.53 -5.70 -20.50
N GLU A 6 14.06 -6.65 -21.27
CA GLU A 6 13.39 -7.93 -21.52
C GLU A 6 13.47 -8.80 -20.25
N ALA A 7 12.59 -8.42 -19.33
CA ALA A 7 11.67 -9.33 -18.68
C ALA A 7 12.08 -9.87 -17.28
N LEU A 8 11.20 -9.60 -16.31
CA LEU A 8 10.44 -10.71 -15.76
C LEU A 8 9.94 -11.55 -16.95
N ASN A 9 10.79 -12.39 -17.54
CA ASN A 9 10.31 -13.28 -18.58
C ASN A 9 9.27 -14.12 -17.87
N GLN A 10 8.20 -14.47 -18.58
CA GLN A 10 7.12 -15.28 -18.04
C GLN A 10 7.72 -16.41 -17.19
N THR A 11 8.74 -17.13 -17.64
CA THR A 11 9.57 -18.09 -16.86
C THR A 11 10.22 -17.60 -15.55
N THR A 12 10.79 -16.40 -15.40
CA THR A 12 11.38 -15.94 -14.12
C THR A 12 10.30 -15.47 -13.16
N ALA A 13 9.29 -14.79 -13.71
CA ALA A 13 8.06 -14.50 -13.00
C ALA A 13 7.46 -15.81 -12.54
N ASP A 14 7.19 -16.75 -13.44
CA ASP A 14 6.77 -18.14 -13.29
C ASP A 14 7.75 -19.00 -12.51
N VAL A 15 9.01 -18.66 -12.23
CA VAL A 15 9.86 -19.47 -11.33
C VAL A 15 9.72 -18.96 -9.90
N LEU A 16 9.66 -17.64 -9.71
CA LEU A 16 9.22 -17.07 -8.43
C LEU A 16 7.77 -17.46 -8.15
N ILE A 17 6.94 -17.39 -9.19
CA ILE A 17 5.53 -17.70 -9.19
C ILE A 17 5.34 -19.20 -9.15
N ASP A 18 6.05 -20.10 -9.85
CA ASP A 18 5.95 -21.59 -9.71
C ASP A 18 6.58 -22.07 -8.41
N ASN A 19 7.54 -21.36 -7.82
CA ASN A 19 7.90 -21.60 -6.43
C ASN A 19 6.78 -21.16 -5.46
N LEU A 20 5.90 -20.24 -5.87
CA LEU A 20 4.67 -19.82 -5.17
C LEU A 20 3.37 -20.54 -5.67
N ASN A 21 3.40 -21.21 -6.84
CA ASN A 21 2.32 -21.75 -7.70
C ASN A 21 2.57 -23.22 -8.06
N GLN A 22 3.60 -23.89 -7.52
CA GLN A 22 3.51 -25.33 -7.31
C GLN A 22 2.11 -25.57 -6.80
N PRO A 23 1.30 -26.47 -7.39
CA PRO A 23 -0.10 -26.62 -7.07
C PRO A 23 -0.23 -26.74 -5.57
N ASN A 24 -0.51 -25.60 -4.94
CA ASN A 24 -0.75 -25.54 -3.53
C ASN A 24 -2.24 -25.84 -3.53
N PRO A 25 -2.67 -26.98 -2.98
CA PRO A 25 -4.06 -27.43 -3.07
C PRO A 25 -5.11 -26.45 -2.51
N ASN A 26 -4.70 -25.25 -2.09
CA ASN A 26 -5.41 -24.34 -1.19
C ASN A 26 -5.71 -22.95 -1.77
N ASN A 27 -5.54 -22.68 -3.08
CA ASN A 27 -5.93 -21.41 -3.70
C ASN A 27 -5.39 -20.17 -2.93
N SER A 28 -4.08 -20.13 -2.63
CA SER A 28 -3.51 -19.17 -1.66
C SER A 28 -2.72 -18.02 -2.28
N PHE A 29 -2.56 -17.97 -3.61
CA PHE A 29 -1.73 -16.98 -4.28
C PHE A 29 -2.23 -16.71 -5.71
N ALA A 30 -2.17 -15.46 -6.16
CA ALA A 30 -2.48 -15.02 -7.50
C ALA A 30 -1.75 -13.72 -7.87
N ILE A 31 -1.46 -13.55 -9.14
CA ILE A 31 -0.88 -12.32 -9.71
C ILE A 31 -1.62 -11.93 -10.99
N GLY A 32 -1.60 -10.64 -11.29
CA GLY A 32 -2.08 -10.13 -12.57
C GLY A 32 -1.26 -8.92 -12.99
N PHE A 33 -0.46 -9.05 -14.05
CA PHE A 33 0.33 -7.96 -14.63
C PHE A 33 -0.11 -7.69 -16.06
N SER A 34 -1.36 -7.27 -16.26
CA SER A 34 -1.95 -7.08 -17.60
C SER A 34 -1.19 -6.08 -18.47
N ASN A 35 -0.49 -5.13 -17.85
CA ASN A 35 0.32 -4.11 -18.54
C ASN A 35 1.83 -4.35 -18.39
N GLY A 36 2.23 -5.54 -17.89
CA GLY A 36 3.60 -5.85 -17.51
C GLY A 36 4.05 -5.15 -16.23
N PHE A 37 5.26 -5.49 -15.76
CA PHE A 37 5.93 -4.84 -14.64
C PHE A 37 7.32 -4.41 -15.07
N ASP A 38 7.63 -3.13 -14.89
CA ASP A 38 8.90 -2.54 -15.34
C ASP A 38 9.63 -1.90 -14.17
N THR A 39 10.75 -2.49 -13.76
CA THR A 39 11.56 -2.03 -12.62
C THR A 39 12.25 -0.69 -12.86
N THR A 40 12.19 -0.16 -14.09
CA THR A 40 12.74 1.17 -14.41
C THR A 40 11.73 2.30 -14.26
N LYS A 41 10.45 1.97 -14.02
CA LYS A 41 9.41 2.92 -13.68
C LYS A 41 9.44 3.22 -12.18
N ASP A 42 9.15 4.47 -11.83
CA ASP A 42 8.85 4.84 -10.45
C ASP A 42 7.62 4.03 -9.99
N THR A 43 7.81 3.16 -9.00
CA THR A 43 6.80 2.17 -8.60
C THR A 43 6.18 2.55 -7.27
N LEU A 44 4.86 2.66 -7.24
CA LEU A 44 4.06 2.75 -6.01
C LEU A 44 3.44 1.39 -5.69
N PHE A 45 3.90 0.77 -4.62
CA PHE A 45 3.28 -0.40 -4.01
C PHE A 45 2.17 0.04 -3.07
N LEU A 46 0.92 -0.20 -3.46
CA LEU A 46 -0.23 -0.06 -2.56
C LEU A 46 -0.37 -1.35 -1.75
N LEU A 47 -0.42 -1.26 -0.43
CA LEU A 47 -0.41 -2.43 0.45
C LEU A 47 -1.72 -2.54 1.23
N THR A 48 -2.47 -3.62 1.04
CA THR A 48 -3.79 -3.79 1.64
C THR A 48 -3.90 -5.13 2.35
N ALA A 49 -4.13 -5.11 3.67
CA ALA A 49 -4.59 -6.28 4.41
C ALA A 49 -6.12 -6.34 4.34
N THR A 50 -6.69 -7.53 4.21
CA THR A 50 -8.14 -7.69 4.09
C THR A 50 -8.59 -9.03 4.67
N PHE A 51 -9.86 -9.12 5.03
CA PHE A 51 -10.49 -10.35 5.52
C PHE A 51 -12.00 -10.31 5.32
N LYS A 52 -12.65 -11.48 5.29
CA LYS A 52 -14.12 -11.55 5.29
C LYS A 52 -14.71 -11.08 6.63
N ARG A 53 -15.63 -10.13 6.55
CA ARG A 53 -16.29 -9.49 7.71
C ARG A 53 -17.79 -9.76 7.70
N ASN A 54 -18.40 -9.69 8.88
CA ASN A 54 -19.85 -9.78 9.07
C ASN A 54 -20.48 -8.46 9.55
N ASP A 55 -19.80 -7.33 9.32
CA ASP A 55 -20.26 -5.99 9.72
C ASP A 55 -20.59 -5.12 8.49
N TRP A 56 -20.76 -3.80 8.68
CA TRP A 56 -21.05 -2.86 7.58
C TRP A 56 -19.93 -2.77 6.51
N ARG A 57 -18.79 -3.42 6.74
CA ARG A 57 -17.68 -3.56 5.79
C ARG A 57 -17.67 -4.90 5.07
N ALA A 58 -18.74 -5.70 5.22
CA ALA A 58 -18.90 -6.97 4.53
C ALA A 58 -18.95 -6.82 3.00
N ASP A 59 -19.35 -5.65 2.48
CA ASP A 59 -19.37 -5.35 1.04
C ASP A 59 -17.96 -5.08 0.47
N ARG A 60 -17.10 -6.11 0.47
CA ARG A 60 -15.73 -6.01 -0.05
C ARG A 60 -15.69 -5.58 -1.51
N ARG A 61 -16.67 -6.01 -2.32
CA ARG A 61 -16.76 -5.63 -3.73
C ARG A 61 -16.87 -4.12 -3.87
N GLY A 62 -17.74 -3.46 -3.10
CA GLY A 62 -17.86 -2.02 -3.11
C GLY A 62 -16.58 -1.29 -2.67
N TYR A 63 -15.92 -1.77 -1.60
CA TYR A 63 -14.70 -1.12 -1.08
C TYR A 63 -13.53 -1.23 -2.06
N PHE A 64 -13.29 -2.44 -2.59
CA PHE A 64 -12.27 -2.66 -3.60
C PHE A 64 -12.63 -1.96 -4.92
N GLY A 65 -13.89 -1.96 -5.33
CA GLY A 65 -14.35 -1.22 -6.50
C GLY A 65 -14.07 0.28 -6.42
N ARG A 66 -14.20 0.87 -5.22
CA ARG A 66 -13.83 2.27 -4.97
C ARG A 66 -12.32 2.51 -5.05
N HIS A 67 -11.50 1.61 -4.51
CA HIS A 67 -10.04 1.69 -4.66
C HIS A 67 -9.63 1.58 -6.12
N ILE A 68 -10.20 0.61 -6.86
CA ILE A 68 -9.97 0.42 -8.29
C ILE A 68 -10.28 1.69 -9.07
N ALA A 69 -11.41 2.35 -8.80
CA ALA A 69 -11.77 3.59 -9.49
C ALA A 69 -10.69 4.67 -9.33
N GLN A 70 -10.14 4.86 -8.12
CA GLN A 70 -9.09 5.86 -7.88
C GLN A 70 -7.74 5.44 -8.44
N ILE A 71 -7.39 4.15 -8.36
CA ILE A 71 -6.17 3.63 -8.97
C ILE A 71 -6.21 3.82 -10.49
N LYS A 72 -7.36 3.60 -11.14
CA LYS A 72 -7.52 3.81 -12.58
C LYS A 72 -7.35 5.28 -13.00
N LEU A 73 -7.88 6.21 -12.22
CA LEU A 73 -7.64 7.63 -12.44
C LEU A 73 -6.14 7.95 -12.33
N GLN A 74 -5.42 7.33 -11.38
CA GLN A 74 -3.98 7.52 -11.26
C GLN A 74 -3.18 6.80 -12.37
N GLU A 75 -3.60 5.64 -12.86
CA GLU A 75 -2.96 4.99 -14.00
C GLU A 75 -3.03 5.87 -15.25
N GLN A 76 -4.17 6.53 -15.50
CA GLN A 76 -4.30 7.52 -16.57
C GLN A 76 -3.34 8.70 -16.37
N ASP A 77 -3.26 9.28 -15.17
CA ASP A 77 -2.30 10.34 -14.83
C ASP A 77 -0.83 9.89 -15.05
N ASN A 78 -0.51 8.65 -14.71
CA ASN A 78 0.83 8.08 -14.93
C ASN A 78 1.17 7.95 -16.43
N GLU A 79 0.20 7.61 -17.28
CA GLU A 79 0.37 7.56 -18.73
C GLU A 79 0.69 8.94 -19.29
N PHE A 80 -0.06 9.98 -18.88
CA PHE A 80 0.24 11.37 -19.27
C PHE A 80 1.62 11.80 -18.77
N HIS A 81 1.97 11.51 -17.51
CA HIS A 81 3.26 11.86 -16.93
C HIS A 81 4.46 11.22 -17.66
N CYS A 82 4.30 9.98 -18.12
CA CYS A 82 5.31 9.23 -18.88
C CYS A 82 5.62 9.91 -20.23
N VAL A 83 4.59 10.44 -20.90
CA VAL A 83 4.73 11.20 -22.15
C VAL A 83 5.44 12.54 -21.91
N GLU A 84 5.13 13.23 -20.82
CA GLU A 84 5.69 14.57 -20.54
C GLU A 84 7.12 14.57 -20.02
N THR A 85 7.50 13.59 -19.18
CA THR A 85 8.73 13.68 -18.38
C THR A 85 9.79 12.63 -18.72
N THR A 86 9.51 11.70 -19.64
CA THR A 86 10.30 10.49 -19.93
C THR A 86 10.50 9.53 -18.74
N LYS A 87 10.04 9.91 -17.53
CA LYS A 87 10.01 9.07 -16.34
C LYS A 87 8.62 8.52 -16.16
N CYS A 88 8.47 7.24 -16.43
CA CYS A 88 7.18 6.58 -16.36
C CYS A 88 6.93 6.07 -14.94
N ARG A 89 5.66 6.08 -14.53
CA ARG A 89 5.20 5.64 -13.21
C ARG A 89 4.35 4.39 -13.34
N GLN A 90 4.28 3.58 -12.29
CA GLN A 90 3.37 2.44 -12.22
C GLN A 90 2.89 2.18 -10.80
N ILE A 91 1.67 1.65 -10.67
CA ILE A 91 1.12 1.14 -9.42
C ILE A 91 1.17 -0.39 -9.45
N VAL A 92 1.53 -1.00 -8.32
CA VAL A 92 1.35 -2.42 -8.05
C VAL A 92 0.57 -2.58 -6.76
N TRP A 93 -0.57 -3.23 -6.80
CA TRP A 93 -1.40 -3.47 -5.62
C TRP A 93 -1.07 -4.81 -4.98
N VAL A 94 -0.49 -4.79 -3.79
CA VAL A 94 -0.15 -5.97 -2.99
C VAL A 94 -1.22 -6.17 -1.93
N ILE A 95 -1.95 -7.27 -2.03
CA ILE A 95 -3.12 -7.58 -1.19
C ILE A 95 -2.84 -8.87 -0.42
N VAL A 96 -3.13 -8.86 0.88
CA VAL A 96 -2.96 -10.03 1.75
C VAL A 96 -4.26 -10.34 2.50
N GLU A 97 -4.80 -11.52 2.25
CA GLU A 97 -6.00 -12.04 2.91
C GLU A 97 -5.63 -12.70 4.25
N ASP A 98 -6.30 -12.33 5.35
CA ASP A 98 -6.24 -13.06 6.63
C ASP A 98 -7.10 -14.34 6.59
N SER A 99 -6.68 -15.30 5.78
CA SER A 99 -7.35 -16.57 5.53
C SER A 99 -6.33 -17.63 5.12
N SER A 100 -6.77 -18.90 5.03
CA SER A 100 -5.98 -19.98 4.45
C SER A 100 -5.97 -19.96 2.92
N GLU A 101 -6.93 -19.27 2.31
CA GLU A 101 -7.15 -19.18 0.86
C GLU A 101 -7.55 -17.76 0.46
N ILE A 102 -7.27 -17.38 -0.78
CA ILE A 102 -7.69 -16.09 -1.33
C ILE A 102 -9.18 -16.14 -1.71
N ASP A 103 -9.86 -15.01 -1.53
CA ASP A 103 -11.24 -14.84 -1.96
C ASP A 103 -11.36 -14.82 -3.50
N THR A 104 -12.14 -15.75 -4.05
CA THR A 104 -12.33 -15.90 -5.51
C THR A 104 -13.17 -14.78 -6.13
N GLU A 105 -14.11 -14.19 -5.39
CA GLU A 105 -14.89 -13.05 -5.87
C GLU A 105 -14.00 -11.82 -6.00
N LEU A 106 -13.18 -11.57 -4.98
CA LEU A 106 -12.20 -10.49 -5.02
C LEU A 106 -11.17 -10.72 -6.13
N LEU A 107 -10.65 -11.95 -6.29
CA LEU A 107 -9.74 -12.28 -7.38
C LEU A 107 -10.37 -11.98 -8.75
N SER A 108 -11.65 -12.30 -8.94
CA SER A 108 -12.34 -12.00 -10.19
C SER A 108 -12.44 -10.49 -10.45
N LEU A 109 -12.73 -9.70 -9.42
CA LEU A 109 -12.76 -8.24 -9.50
C LEU A 109 -11.39 -7.67 -9.86
N LEU A 110 -10.32 -8.14 -9.20
CA LEU A 110 -8.94 -7.71 -9.47
C LEU A 110 -8.52 -8.03 -10.91
N LYS A 111 -8.79 -9.25 -11.40
CA LYS A 111 -8.51 -9.64 -12.79
C LYS A 111 -9.24 -8.76 -13.80
N CYS A 112 -10.52 -8.49 -13.55
CA CYS A 112 -11.30 -7.63 -14.42
C CYS A 112 -10.78 -6.18 -14.43
N SER A 113 -10.31 -5.67 -13.28
CA SER A 113 -9.78 -4.30 -13.18
C SER A 113 -8.59 -4.04 -14.10
N LYS A 114 -7.80 -5.06 -14.48
CA LYS A 114 -6.54 -4.88 -15.24
C LYS A 114 -5.55 -3.91 -14.55
N ILE A 115 -5.63 -3.79 -13.23
CA ILE A 115 -4.57 -3.15 -12.41
C ILE A 115 -3.51 -4.21 -12.15
N ASN A 116 -2.24 -3.81 -12.13
CA ASN A 116 -1.16 -4.72 -11.74
C ASN A 116 -1.31 -5.10 -10.26
N PHE A 117 -1.44 -6.39 -9.94
CA PHE A 117 -1.63 -6.85 -8.56
C PHE A 117 -0.86 -8.13 -8.21
N VAL A 118 -0.63 -8.28 -6.91
CA VAL A 118 -0.19 -9.49 -6.23
C VAL A 118 -1.17 -9.74 -5.09
N TYR A 119 -1.73 -10.94 -5.01
CA TYR A 119 -2.78 -11.26 -4.04
C TYR A 119 -2.54 -12.64 -3.42
N PHE A 120 -2.39 -12.72 -2.11
CA PHE A 120 -2.10 -13.98 -1.43
C PHE A 120 -2.73 -14.07 -0.05
N ALA A 121 -2.83 -15.30 0.46
CA ALA A 121 -3.40 -15.61 1.76
C ALA A 121 -2.28 -15.82 2.79
N TYR A 122 -2.43 -15.20 3.95
CA TYR A 122 -1.56 -15.40 5.11
C TYR A 122 -2.43 -15.38 6.36
N GLY A 123 -2.92 -16.53 6.80
CA GLY A 123 -3.83 -16.62 7.95
C GLY A 123 -4.59 -17.95 8.01
N PRO A 124 -5.68 -18.00 8.82
CA PRO A 124 -6.17 -16.94 9.70
C PRO A 124 -5.25 -16.73 10.93
N THR A 125 -4.87 -15.49 11.21
CA THR A 125 -4.02 -15.12 12.36
C THR A 125 -4.78 -14.37 13.45
N LYS A 126 -5.91 -13.72 13.11
CA LYS A 126 -6.72 -12.89 14.03
C LYS A 126 -5.89 -11.80 14.76
N SER A 127 -4.78 -11.37 14.17
CA SER A 127 -3.79 -10.49 14.79
C SER A 127 -3.92 -9.04 14.30
N PHE A 128 -5.16 -8.53 14.18
CA PHE A 128 -5.48 -7.17 13.75
C PHE A 128 -4.80 -6.72 12.44
N GLY A 129 -4.54 -7.66 11.52
CA GLY A 129 -3.85 -7.36 10.25
C GLY A 129 -2.33 -7.32 10.34
N ASN A 130 -1.70 -7.34 11.53
CA ASN A 130 -0.25 -7.13 11.66
C ASN A 130 0.61 -8.21 11.02
N SER A 131 0.16 -9.47 11.10
CA SER A 131 0.79 -10.57 10.39
C SER A 131 0.80 -10.33 8.88
N GLN A 132 -0.32 -9.84 8.36
CA GLN A 132 -0.48 -9.48 6.96
C GLN A 132 0.37 -8.25 6.59
N LYS A 133 0.45 -7.22 7.48
CA LYS A 133 1.35 -6.06 7.33
C LYS A 133 2.81 -6.48 7.22
N ASN A 134 3.26 -7.42 8.05
CA ASN A 134 4.62 -7.95 7.92
C ASN A 134 4.81 -8.69 6.59
N ALA A 135 3.86 -9.57 6.22
CA ALA A 135 3.95 -10.39 5.01
C ALA A 135 4.00 -9.54 3.72
N MET A 136 3.15 -8.51 3.60
CA MET A 136 3.18 -7.59 2.45
C MET A 136 4.50 -6.81 2.36
N MET A 137 5.04 -6.35 3.50
CA MET A 137 6.31 -5.63 3.53
C MET A 137 7.47 -6.55 3.17
N GLN A 138 7.48 -7.77 3.71
CA GLN A 138 8.48 -8.79 3.37
C GLN A 138 8.49 -9.08 1.87
N TYR A 139 7.32 -9.31 1.27
CA TYR A 139 7.20 -9.53 -0.17
C TYR A 139 7.83 -8.40 -0.99
N VAL A 140 7.47 -7.14 -0.69
CA VAL A 140 8.01 -5.97 -1.42
C VAL A 140 9.51 -5.81 -1.21
N VAL A 141 10.02 -6.06 0.01
CA VAL A 141 11.47 -5.98 0.29
C VAL A 141 12.24 -7.07 -0.44
N GLU A 142 11.73 -8.30 -0.47
CA GLU A 142 12.36 -9.40 -1.21
C GLU A 142 12.34 -9.12 -2.71
N LEU A 143 11.24 -8.59 -3.25
CA LEU A 143 11.13 -8.20 -4.65
C LEU A 143 12.14 -7.10 -5.02
N THR A 144 12.19 -6.02 -4.23
CA THR A 144 13.11 -4.89 -4.46
C THR A 144 14.57 -5.32 -4.41
N ARG A 145 14.93 -6.20 -3.47
CA ARG A 145 16.27 -6.80 -3.38
C ARG A 145 16.60 -7.73 -4.55
N ALA A 146 15.67 -8.58 -4.96
CA ALA A 146 15.89 -9.55 -6.04
C ALA A 146 16.18 -8.87 -7.38
N PHE A 147 15.52 -7.74 -7.64
CA PHE A 147 15.64 -6.99 -8.89
C PHE A 147 16.48 -5.71 -8.76
N ASN A 148 17.12 -5.48 -7.61
CA ASN A 148 17.99 -4.34 -7.33
C ASN A 148 17.39 -2.98 -7.73
N PHE A 149 16.14 -2.75 -7.31
CA PHE A 149 15.44 -1.48 -7.48
C PHE A 149 14.75 -1.11 -6.16
N HIS A 150 14.18 0.08 -6.09
CA HIS A 150 13.33 0.49 -4.97
C HIS A 150 11.99 1.01 -5.48
N GLY A 151 10.98 0.88 -4.64
CA GLY A 151 9.69 1.54 -4.84
C GLY A 151 9.22 2.25 -3.58
N ILE A 152 8.13 3.00 -3.76
CA ILE A 152 7.39 3.69 -2.70
C ILE A 152 6.31 2.74 -2.21
N MET A 153 6.09 2.71 -0.92
CA MET A 153 5.13 1.85 -0.25
C MET A 153 4.10 2.73 0.45
N HIS A 154 2.84 2.56 0.10
CA HIS A 154 1.71 3.23 0.73
C HIS A 154 0.71 2.19 1.21
N PRO A 155 0.64 1.93 2.52
CA PRO A 155 -0.40 1.08 3.06
C PRO A 155 -1.76 1.75 3.00
N LEU A 156 -2.78 0.96 2.70
CA LEU A 156 -4.17 1.39 2.61
C LEU A 156 -5.08 0.23 2.98
N ASP A 157 -5.74 0.32 4.13
CA ASP A 157 -6.74 -0.64 4.59
C ASP A 157 -7.88 -0.79 3.58
N ASP A 158 -8.52 -1.96 3.58
CA ASP A 158 -9.63 -2.25 2.67
C ASP A 158 -10.83 -1.33 2.89
N ASP A 159 -11.10 -0.91 4.13
CA ASP A 159 -12.15 0.06 4.50
C ASP A 159 -11.68 1.54 4.49
N GLY A 160 -10.39 1.78 4.19
CA GLY A 160 -9.85 3.10 3.89
C GLY A 160 -10.29 3.63 2.51
N TYR A 161 -9.93 4.88 2.21
CA TYR A 161 -10.16 5.47 0.90
C TYR A 161 -9.13 6.56 0.59
N ALA A 162 -8.41 6.42 -0.52
CA ALA A 162 -7.49 7.43 -1.02
C ALA A 162 -7.96 7.95 -2.38
N LEU A 163 -7.89 9.27 -2.60
CA LEU A 163 -8.08 9.87 -3.92
C LEU A 163 -6.84 9.63 -4.79
N ALA A 164 -7.00 9.60 -6.11
CA ALA A 164 -5.89 9.54 -7.06
C ALA A 164 -4.81 10.60 -6.77
N GLN A 165 -5.22 11.83 -6.43
CA GLN A 165 -4.33 12.91 -6.01
C GLN A 165 -3.41 12.53 -4.85
N GLY A 166 -3.87 11.67 -3.93
CA GLY A 166 -3.03 11.14 -2.85
C GLY A 166 -1.93 10.22 -3.39
N PHE A 167 -2.26 9.32 -4.32
CA PHE A 167 -1.27 8.46 -4.99
C PHE A 167 -0.26 9.27 -5.79
N HIS A 168 -0.69 10.34 -6.46
CA HIS A 168 0.22 11.26 -7.16
C HIS A 168 1.28 11.85 -6.21
N LEU A 169 0.87 12.26 -5.01
CA LEU A 169 1.79 12.81 -4.00
C LEU A 169 2.79 11.77 -3.50
N CYS A 170 2.39 10.49 -3.40
CA CYS A 170 3.29 9.42 -2.96
C CYS A 170 4.56 9.33 -3.82
N TYR A 171 4.49 9.59 -5.12
CA TYR A 171 5.67 9.55 -6.01
C TYR A 171 6.78 10.54 -5.65
N ASN A 172 6.48 11.55 -4.82
CA ASN A 172 7.47 12.53 -4.40
C ASN A 172 8.24 12.12 -3.13
N VAL A 173 7.82 11.06 -2.43
CA VAL A 173 8.46 10.58 -1.19
C VAL A 173 9.89 10.15 -1.45
N LYS A 174 10.82 10.61 -0.62
CA LYS A 174 12.24 10.24 -0.68
C LYS A 174 12.62 9.19 0.36
N LYS A 175 11.99 9.24 1.52
CA LYS A 175 12.25 8.31 2.61
C LYS A 175 11.00 7.96 3.37
N PHE A 176 10.34 8.93 3.97
CA PHE A 176 9.17 8.71 4.82
C PHE A 176 8.35 9.99 4.93
N ALA A 177 7.06 9.88 4.63
CA ALA A 177 6.11 10.96 4.66
C ALA A 177 4.84 10.55 5.41
N LEU A 178 4.04 11.56 5.76
CA LEU A 178 2.68 11.37 6.25
C LEU A 178 1.72 12.13 5.34
N LEU A 179 0.77 11.42 4.74
CA LEU A 179 -0.36 12.02 4.04
C LEU A 179 -1.42 12.46 5.05
N PRO A 180 -2.03 13.64 4.90
CA PRO A 180 -3.16 14.02 5.73
C PRO A 180 -4.34 13.07 5.56
N ILE A 181 -4.85 12.54 6.67
CA ILE A 181 -5.94 11.56 6.70
C ILE A 181 -7.11 12.07 7.54
N VAL A 182 -8.32 11.96 7.01
CA VAL A 182 -9.56 12.42 7.66
C VAL A 182 -10.32 11.24 8.29
N GLY A 183 -10.97 11.44 9.43
CA GLY A 183 -11.89 10.48 10.05
C GLY A 183 -11.36 9.74 11.27
N LEU A 184 -10.22 10.15 11.83
CA LEU A 184 -9.53 9.44 12.94
C LEU A 184 -9.87 9.93 14.36
N GLY A 185 -10.73 10.94 14.54
CA GLY A 185 -10.97 11.55 15.86
C GLY A 185 -12.41 12.02 16.13
N HIS A 186 -12.69 12.31 17.41
CA HIS A 186 -13.95 12.93 17.86
C HIS A 186 -14.03 14.41 17.41
N ILE A 187 -15.27 14.91 17.30
CA ILE A 187 -15.67 16.21 16.70
C ILE A 187 -14.87 17.44 17.21
N HIS A 188 -14.21 17.36 18.36
CA HIS A 188 -13.59 18.51 19.03
C HIS A 188 -12.08 18.70 18.81
N ASP A 189 -11.32 17.65 18.44
CA ASP A 189 -9.83 17.71 18.40
C ASP A 189 -9.23 17.71 16.99
N GLY A 190 -10.07 17.91 15.98
CA GLY A 190 -9.69 17.84 14.57
C GLY A 190 -9.91 16.44 14.00
N LEU A 191 -10.68 16.38 12.92
CA LEU A 191 -10.99 15.14 12.21
C LEU A 191 -9.81 14.63 11.37
N MET A 192 -8.64 15.28 11.41
CA MET A 192 -7.55 15.03 10.47
C MET A 192 -6.21 14.84 11.19
N GLU A 193 -5.51 13.75 10.88
CA GLU A 193 -4.09 13.62 11.21
C GLU A 193 -3.24 14.18 10.07
N PHE A 194 -2.22 14.99 10.39
CA PHE A 194 -1.29 15.56 9.40
C PHE A 194 0.01 16.03 10.05
N VAL A 195 1.03 16.30 9.24
CA VAL A 195 2.25 16.98 9.69
C VAL A 195 2.29 18.39 9.14
N ALA A 196 2.61 19.36 9.99
CA ALA A 196 2.85 20.74 9.61
C ALA A 196 4.16 21.27 10.20
N GLU A 197 4.73 22.26 9.54
CA GLU A 197 5.86 23.01 10.09
C GLU A 197 5.35 24.17 10.94
N GLU A 198 5.74 24.19 12.21
CA GLU A 198 5.42 25.22 13.19
C GLU A 198 6.70 25.63 13.91
N ASP A 199 7.02 26.93 13.90
CA ASP A 199 8.23 27.48 14.54
C ASP A 199 9.53 26.80 14.05
N GLY A 200 9.59 26.47 12.75
CA GLY A 200 10.72 25.77 12.12
C GLY A 200 10.87 24.31 12.54
N LYS A 201 9.83 23.71 13.15
CA LYS A 201 9.80 22.31 13.55
C LYS A 201 8.57 21.63 12.98
N LYS A 202 8.75 20.41 12.47
CA LYS A 202 7.63 19.56 12.07
C LYS A 202 6.92 19.03 13.32
N LYS A 203 5.61 19.20 13.37
CA LYS A 203 4.74 18.67 14.41
C LYS A 203 3.67 17.77 13.78
N ILE A 204 3.42 16.64 14.42
CA ILE A 204 2.36 15.71 14.04
C ILE A 204 1.10 16.16 14.80
N HIS A 205 0.08 16.56 14.06
CA HIS A 205 -1.25 16.83 14.60
C HIS A 205 -2.04 15.54 14.45
N ALA A 206 -2.35 14.89 15.57
CA ALA A 206 -3.11 13.66 15.60
C ALA A 206 -3.67 13.42 17.00
N TYR A 207 -4.59 12.46 17.10
CA TYR A 207 -5.16 12.06 18.36
C TYR A 207 -4.26 11.04 19.09
N GLY A 208 -4.05 11.24 20.40
CA GLY A 208 -3.34 10.31 21.28
C GLY A 208 -1.93 10.74 21.67
N GLY A 209 -1.40 10.12 22.72
CA GLY A 209 -0.13 10.48 23.37
C GLY A 209 1.10 9.67 22.93
N ARG A 210 1.06 8.98 21.78
CA ARG A 210 2.19 8.18 21.27
C ARG A 210 3.31 9.10 20.75
N LYS A 211 4.56 8.62 20.74
CA LYS A 211 5.70 9.36 20.15
C LYS A 211 5.46 9.70 18.67
N TYR A 212 4.85 8.75 17.97
CA TYR A 212 4.40 8.90 16.59
C TYR A 212 2.92 8.53 16.53
N PRO A 213 2.01 9.48 16.81
CA PRO A 213 0.57 9.27 16.72
C PRO A 213 0.17 9.35 15.25
N MET A 214 0.40 8.30 14.50
CA MET A 214 0.11 8.23 13.06
C MET A 214 -0.74 6.98 12.79
N ASP A 215 -1.71 7.10 11.90
CA ASP A 215 -2.45 5.98 11.35
C ASP A 215 -1.68 5.26 10.24
N PHE A 216 -1.94 3.95 10.10
CA PHE A 216 -1.28 3.10 9.12
C PHE A 216 -1.50 3.57 7.68
N ASN A 217 -2.72 4.03 7.37
CA ASN A 217 -3.08 4.45 6.01
C ASN A 217 -2.41 5.76 5.61
N ALA A 218 -2.00 6.57 6.58
CA ALA A 218 -1.38 7.88 6.37
C ALA A 218 0.10 7.77 6.02
N MET A 219 0.75 6.66 6.40
CA MET A 219 2.18 6.48 6.21
C MET A 219 2.51 6.24 4.74
N VAL A 220 3.54 6.92 4.23
CA VAL A 220 4.10 6.61 2.91
C VAL A 220 5.61 6.58 3.05
N PHE A 221 6.25 5.52 2.58
CA PHE A 221 7.68 5.38 2.77
C PHE A 221 8.36 4.71 1.59
N HIS A 222 9.62 5.08 1.37
CA HIS A 222 10.43 4.48 0.34
C HIS A 222 11.04 3.18 0.85
N SER A 223 10.97 2.09 0.07
CA SER A 223 11.47 0.76 0.46
C SER A 223 12.95 0.74 0.90
N SER A 224 13.75 1.73 0.50
CA SER A 224 15.14 1.89 0.98
C SER A 224 15.26 2.10 2.50
N ILE A 225 14.18 2.40 3.23
CA ILE A 225 14.20 2.42 4.70
C ILE A 225 14.59 1.06 5.32
N PHE A 226 14.48 -0.02 4.54
CA PHE A 226 14.82 -1.39 4.92
C PHE A 226 16.25 -1.80 4.55
N ASP A 227 17.03 -0.95 3.88
CA ASP A 227 18.42 -1.28 3.46
C ASP A 227 19.35 -1.48 4.65
N LYS A 228 19.04 -0.84 5.77
CA LYS A 228 19.77 -1.03 7.03
C LYS A 228 19.49 -2.37 7.71
N LEU A 229 18.44 -3.07 7.29
CA LEU A 229 18.10 -4.39 7.82
C LEU A 229 18.94 -5.43 7.09
N GLY A 230 19.44 -6.43 7.85
CA GLY A 230 20.21 -7.53 7.27
C GLY A 230 19.43 -8.28 6.18
N LYS A 231 20.15 -8.96 5.29
CA LYS A 231 19.55 -9.79 4.22
C LYS A 231 18.66 -10.90 4.77
N SER A 232 18.91 -11.36 6.00
CA SER A 232 18.13 -12.38 6.71
C SER A 232 16.99 -11.83 7.57
N ALA A 233 16.72 -10.52 7.53
CA ALA A 233 15.61 -9.93 8.28
C ALA A 233 14.26 -10.42 7.72
N THR A 234 13.41 -10.93 8.60
CA THR A 234 12.05 -11.41 8.28
C THR A 234 10.96 -10.63 9.01
N ARG A 235 11.34 -9.78 9.97
CA ARG A 235 10.44 -8.93 10.75
C ARG A 235 10.61 -7.48 10.30
N PHE A 236 9.67 -7.02 9.49
CA PHE A 236 9.59 -5.66 8.95
C PHE A 236 8.52 -4.83 9.67
N TRP A 237 7.46 -5.47 10.16
CA TRP A 237 6.51 -4.87 11.09
C TRP A 237 6.83 -5.34 12.52
N PRO A 238 7.19 -4.44 13.45
CA PRO A 238 7.76 -4.83 14.74
C PRO A 238 6.73 -5.21 15.81
N HIS A 239 5.43 -5.22 15.48
CA HIS A 239 4.37 -5.31 16.49
C HIS A 239 3.32 -6.37 16.15
N ASP A 240 2.95 -7.19 17.13
CA ASP A 240 2.03 -8.31 16.92
C ASP A 240 0.62 -8.04 17.52
N ALA A 241 0.48 -7.01 18.35
CA ALA A 241 -0.77 -6.60 18.99
C ALA A 241 -1.41 -5.38 18.30
N TRP A 242 -2.60 -4.94 18.73
CA TRP A 242 -3.25 -3.76 18.13
C TRP A 242 -2.32 -2.53 18.07
N GLY A 243 -2.33 -1.82 16.93
CA GLY A 243 -1.44 -0.69 16.62
C GLY A 243 -0.15 -1.11 15.92
N GLY A 244 0.99 -0.51 16.30
CA GLY A 244 2.33 -0.83 15.78
C GLY A 244 2.97 0.28 14.95
N GLU A 245 2.20 1.31 14.59
CA GLU A 245 2.66 2.41 13.73
C GLU A 245 3.79 3.20 14.41
N SER A 246 3.67 3.41 15.73
CA SER A 246 4.68 4.16 16.48
C SER A 246 5.99 3.39 16.61
N GLU A 247 5.92 2.08 16.81
CA GLU A 247 7.05 1.17 16.91
C GLU A 247 7.76 1.02 15.55
N PHE A 248 6.99 0.93 14.46
CA PHE A 248 7.52 0.95 13.11
C PHE A 248 8.22 2.29 12.81
N ALA A 249 7.56 3.41 13.08
CA ALA A 249 8.14 4.74 12.89
C ALA A 249 9.42 4.92 13.71
N ASP A 250 9.44 4.48 14.98
CA ASP A 250 10.62 4.55 15.85
C ASP A 250 11.78 3.69 15.33
N THR A 251 11.46 2.57 14.67
CA THR A 251 12.48 1.74 14.02
C THR A 251 13.14 2.50 12.86
N HIS A 252 12.42 3.32 12.09
CA HIS A 252 12.93 3.91 10.83
C HIS A 252 13.28 5.40 10.87
N LEU A 253 12.71 6.16 11.81
CA LEU A 253 12.90 7.59 11.98
C LEU A 253 13.74 7.90 13.22
N ARG A 254 14.55 8.97 13.18
CA ARG A 254 15.26 9.45 14.37
C ARG A 254 14.39 10.37 15.20
N SER A 255 13.54 11.15 14.52
CA SER A 255 12.60 12.08 15.15
C SER A 255 11.46 12.43 14.18
N PRO A 256 10.37 13.06 14.66
CA PRO A 256 9.32 13.60 13.78
C PRO A 256 9.83 14.59 12.70
N GLN A 257 11.01 15.18 12.89
CA GLN A 257 11.61 16.10 11.92
C GLN A 257 12.03 15.40 10.62
N ASP A 258 12.23 14.07 10.67
CA ASP A 258 12.57 13.27 9.49
C ASP A 258 11.34 13.00 8.59
N ILE A 259 10.12 13.34 9.02
CA ILE A 259 8.89 13.12 8.23
C ILE A 259 8.76 14.17 7.14
N GLU A 260 8.56 13.75 5.90
CA GLU A 260 8.29 14.63 4.76
C GLU A 260 6.83 15.12 4.76
N ILE A 261 6.63 16.41 4.49
CA ILE A 261 5.30 17.01 4.32
C ILE A 261 5.03 17.06 2.82
N LEU A 262 4.12 16.23 2.34
CA LEU A 262 3.77 16.18 0.90
C LEU A 262 2.71 17.21 0.54
N CYS A 263 1.85 17.53 1.48
CA CYS A 263 0.82 18.56 1.35
C CYS A 263 0.33 19.01 2.72
N ASN A 264 -0.18 20.25 2.81
CA ASN A 264 -0.68 20.81 4.06
C ASN A 264 -2.22 20.72 4.09
N LYS A 265 -2.76 19.84 4.95
CA LYS A 265 -4.21 19.65 5.19
C LYS A 265 -5.05 19.32 3.94
N CYS A 266 -4.50 18.64 2.94
CA CYS A 266 -5.30 18.17 1.80
C CYS A 266 -6.25 17.05 2.22
N MET A 267 -7.48 17.05 1.71
CA MET A 267 -8.46 16.00 1.97
C MET A 267 -8.36 14.91 0.90
N ILE A 268 -7.34 14.06 1.03
CA ILE A 268 -6.96 13.06 0.02
C ILE A 268 -7.07 11.62 0.53
N LEU A 269 -7.17 11.42 1.84
CA LEU A 269 -7.20 10.12 2.48
C LEU A 269 -8.26 10.12 3.59
N PHE A 270 -9.03 9.05 3.68
CA PHE A 270 -10.18 8.94 4.57
C PHE A 270 -10.17 7.59 5.27
N TYR A 271 -10.23 7.63 6.60
CA TYR A 271 -10.27 6.47 7.49
C TYR A 271 -11.69 5.92 7.64
N ASN A 272 -11.84 4.59 7.63
CA ASN A 272 -13.13 3.89 7.81
C ASN A 272 -14.28 4.52 7.00
N ALA A 273 -14.02 4.86 5.74
CA ALA A 273 -14.94 5.63 4.93
C ALA A 273 -16.05 4.73 4.41
N LYS A 274 -17.26 4.85 4.98
CA LYS A 274 -18.46 4.16 4.47
C LYS A 274 -18.63 4.41 2.97
N ILE A 275 -19.03 3.37 2.25
CA ILE A 275 -19.45 3.52 0.86
C ILE A 275 -20.79 4.27 0.87
N LEU A 276 -20.81 5.44 0.24
CA LEU A 276 -22.02 6.22 0.02
C LEU A 276 -22.46 6.03 -1.43
N PRO A 277 -23.75 6.15 -1.76
CA PRO A 277 -24.27 5.91 -3.12
C PRO A 277 -23.58 6.74 -4.21
N GLN A 278 -23.04 7.91 -3.86
CA GLN A 278 -22.33 8.80 -4.76
C GLN A 278 -20.85 8.45 -4.98
N HIS A 279 -20.28 7.49 -4.26
CA HIS A 279 -18.90 7.09 -4.48
C HIS A 279 -18.78 6.32 -5.80
N PRO A 280 -17.79 6.64 -6.65
CA PRO A 280 -17.55 5.86 -7.85
C PRO A 280 -17.15 4.46 -7.43
N ILE A 281 -17.98 3.48 -7.78
CA ILE A 281 -17.66 2.06 -7.64
C ILE A 281 -17.34 1.57 -9.04
N TYR A 282 -16.15 1.00 -9.20
CA TYR A 282 -15.82 0.34 -10.45
C TYR A 282 -16.64 -0.93 -10.60
N GLU A 283 -17.46 -0.98 -11.65
CA GLU A 283 -18.22 -2.17 -12.01
C GLU A 283 -17.60 -2.85 -13.22
N CYS A 284 -17.26 -4.12 -12.99
CA CYS A 284 -17.24 -5.16 -14.00
C CYS A 284 -18.66 -5.73 -14.11
#